data_AF-A0A202EAL2-F1
#
_entry.id   AF-A0A202EAL2-F1
#
_cell.length_a   1.000
_cell.length_b   1.000
_cell.length_c   1.000
_cell.angle_alpha   90.00
_cell.angle_beta   90.00
_cell.angle_gamma   90.00
#
_symmetry.space_group_name_H-M   'P 1'
#
loop_
_entity.id
_entity.type
_entity.pdbx_description
1 polymer ?
#
loop_
_entity_poly.entity_id
_entity_poly.type
_entity_poly.pdbx_seq_one_letter_code
_entity_poly.pdbx_strand_id
1 'polypeptide(L)'
;MSNANPVEQWQADLEEAGELTPDLVDQISRLHGDRGVRAIEAVGEGRVKAYQDFTIVVGYDDEYIVEDGGCTCKDSEYNLDDEDPTELCWHALAVAIARRVGHVDYHDMWYSEVRELL
;
A
#
# COMPACT_ATOMS: atom_id res chain seq x y z
N MET A 1 12.84 -2.36 -24.16
CA MET A 1 11.74 -1.54 -23.64
C MET A 1 10.93 -2.47 -22.77
N SER A 2 10.89 -2.22 -21.46
CA SER A 2 10.22 -3.10 -20.50
C SER A 2 8.76 -3.26 -20.87
N ASN A 3 8.26 -4.51 -20.88
CA ASN A 3 6.82 -4.82 -20.97
C ASN A 3 6.14 -4.63 -19.61
N ALA A 4 6.60 -3.64 -18.83
CA ALA A 4 6.10 -3.41 -17.48
C ALA A 4 4.67 -2.87 -17.56
N ASN A 5 3.77 -3.42 -16.74
CA ASN A 5 2.43 -2.86 -16.61
C ASN A 5 2.49 -1.48 -15.90
N PRO A 6 1.41 -0.67 -15.95
CA PRO A 6 1.41 0.67 -15.37
C PRO A 6 1.76 0.71 -13.87
N VAL A 7 1.43 -0.34 -13.11
CA VAL A 7 1.78 -0.45 -11.69
C VAL A 7 3.27 -0.70 -11.50
N GLU A 8 3.84 -1.65 -12.24
CA GLU A 8 5.27 -1.92 -12.24
C GLU A 8 6.09 -0.69 -12.65
N GLN A 9 5.56 0.13 -13.56
CA GLN A 9 6.17 1.37 -14.02
C GLN A 9 6.30 2.39 -12.87
N TRP A 10 5.19 2.79 -12.23
CA TRP A 10 5.28 3.78 -11.15
C TRP A 10 6.04 3.23 -9.94
N GLN A 11 5.99 1.92 -9.70
CA GLN A 11 6.77 1.28 -8.65
C GLN A 11 8.27 1.38 -8.90
N ALA A 12 8.73 1.16 -10.13
CA ALA A 12 10.14 1.33 -10.49
C ALA A 12 10.57 2.79 -10.41
N ASP A 13 9.74 3.71 -10.92
CA ASP A 13 10.01 5.15 -10.90
C ASP A 13 10.09 5.67 -9.43
N LEU A 14 9.23 5.16 -8.54
CA LEU A 14 9.24 5.49 -7.11
C LEU A 14 10.45 4.89 -6.39
N GLU A 15 10.88 3.68 -6.75
CA GLU A 15 12.08 3.06 -6.19
C GLU A 15 13.37 3.79 -6.64
N GLU A 16 13.41 4.29 -7.87
CA GLU A 16 14.50 5.13 -8.37
C GLU A 16 14.53 6.49 -7.66
N ALA A 17 13.38 7.13 -7.47
CA ALA A 17 13.29 8.43 -6.83
C ALA A 17 13.54 8.36 -5.31
N GLY A 18 13.09 7.30 -4.64
CA GLY A 18 13.14 7.14 -3.18
C GLY A 18 12.20 8.08 -2.41
N GLU A 19 11.37 8.86 -3.09
CA GLU A 19 10.41 9.79 -2.49
C GLU A 19 9.17 10.00 -3.38
N LEU A 20 8.07 10.44 -2.79
CA LEU A 20 6.87 10.84 -3.52
C LEU A 20 7.06 12.24 -4.13
N THR A 21 7.55 12.30 -5.37
CA THR A 21 7.60 13.54 -6.14
C THR A 21 6.21 13.98 -6.60
N PRO A 22 5.99 15.27 -6.93
CA PRO A 22 4.70 15.73 -7.44
C PRO A 22 4.21 14.97 -8.69
N ASP A 23 5.13 14.59 -9.58
CA ASP A 23 4.81 13.84 -10.79
C ASP A 23 4.36 12.41 -10.47
N LEU A 24 5.02 11.75 -9.51
CA LEU A 24 4.64 10.42 -9.04
C LEU A 24 3.29 10.45 -8.31
N VAL A 25 3.03 11.49 -7.50
CA VAL A 25 1.73 11.70 -6.85
C VAL A 25 0.61 11.83 -7.88
N ASP A 26 0.80 12.65 -8.91
CA ASP A 26 -0.18 12.83 -9.99
C ASP A 26 -0.38 11.53 -10.79
N GLN A 27 0.70 10.82 -11.13
CA GLN A 27 0.64 9.54 -11.84
C GLN A 27 -0.18 8.49 -11.07
N ILE A 28 0.16 8.26 -9.80
CA ILE A 28 -0.52 7.28 -8.93
C ILE A 28 -1.99 7.67 -8.72
N SER A 29 -2.26 8.96 -8.47
CA SER A 29 -3.63 9.45 -8.25
C SER A 29 -4.50 9.33 -9.49
N ARG A 30 -3.96 9.57 -10.69
CA ARG A 30 -4.69 9.40 -11.95
C ARG A 30 -4.95 7.92 -12.27
N LEU A 31 -3.98 7.06 -11.99
CA LEU A 31 -4.09 5.64 -12.27
C LEU A 31 -5.11 4.93 -11.37
N HIS A 32 -5.07 5.22 -10.07
CA HIS A 32 -5.87 4.50 -9.06
C HIS A 32 -7.04 5.33 -8.49
N GLY A 33 -7.24 6.55 -8.97
CA GLY A 33 -8.29 7.45 -8.50
C GLY A 33 -8.25 7.68 -6.99
N ASP A 34 -9.42 7.66 -6.35
CA ASP A 34 -9.58 7.85 -4.91
C ASP A 34 -8.75 6.85 -4.07
N ARG A 35 -8.52 5.62 -4.58
CA ARG A 35 -7.69 4.62 -3.89
C ARG A 35 -6.23 5.07 -3.85
N GLY A 36 -5.73 5.65 -4.95
CA GLY A 36 -4.38 6.21 -5.02
C GLY A 36 -4.17 7.38 -4.07
N VAL A 37 -5.13 8.30 -4.02
CA VAL A 37 -5.07 9.47 -3.11
C VAL A 37 -5.02 9.02 -1.65
N ARG A 38 -5.93 8.12 -1.24
CA ARG A 38 -5.97 7.60 0.14
C ARG A 38 -4.69 6.87 0.52
N ALA A 39 -4.09 6.14 -0.41
CA ALA A 39 -2.84 5.45 -0.19
C ALA A 39 -1.72 6.45 0.14
N ILE A 40 -1.59 7.51 -0.63
CA ILE A 40 -0.59 8.57 -0.43
C ILE A 40 -0.80 9.28 0.92
N GLU A 41 -2.03 9.63 1.26
CA GLU A 41 -2.38 10.21 2.56
C GLU A 41 -1.96 9.28 3.71
N ALA A 42 -2.28 7.99 3.62
CA ALA A 42 -1.94 7.02 4.65
C ALA A 42 -0.43 6.85 4.84
N VAL A 43 0.37 6.94 3.77
CA VAL A 43 1.84 6.95 3.86
C VAL A 43 2.33 8.22 4.55
N GLY A 44 1.79 9.39 4.19
CA GLY A 44 2.13 10.67 4.82
C GLY A 44 1.79 10.71 6.32
N GLU A 45 0.76 9.97 6.72
CA GLU A 45 0.34 9.84 8.12
C GLU A 45 1.02 8.70 8.90
N GLY A 46 1.91 7.92 8.27
CA GLY A 46 2.61 6.82 8.93
C GLY A 46 1.70 5.65 9.33
N ARG A 47 0.67 5.36 8.54
CA ARG A 47 -0.32 4.30 8.82
C ARG A 47 0.12 2.89 8.40
N VAL A 48 1.27 2.75 7.75
CA VAL A 48 1.82 1.46 7.30
C VAL A 48 2.79 0.93 8.35
N LYS A 49 2.44 -0.22 8.95
CA LYS A 49 3.20 -0.81 10.06
C LYS A 49 3.64 -2.22 9.71
N ALA A 50 4.92 -2.53 9.87
CA ALA A 50 5.47 -3.86 9.65
C ALA A 50 5.81 -4.54 10.97
N TYR A 51 5.31 -5.75 11.15
CA TYR A 51 5.65 -6.66 12.24
C TYR A 51 6.49 -7.82 11.71
N GLN A 52 6.92 -8.73 12.58
CA GLN A 52 7.73 -9.89 12.19
C GLN A 52 7.00 -10.86 11.26
N ASP A 53 5.68 -10.93 11.36
CA ASP A 53 4.80 -11.83 10.62
C ASP A 53 4.21 -11.18 9.37
N PHE A 54 3.69 -9.96 9.46
CA PHE A 54 3.05 -9.28 8.33
C PHE A 54 3.10 -7.75 8.41
N THR A 55 2.70 -7.11 7.31
CA THR A 55 2.44 -5.67 7.27
C THR A 55 0.96 -5.42 7.50
N ILE A 56 0.62 -4.47 8.37
CA ILE A 56 -0.74 -3.93 8.46
C ILE A 56 -0.78 -2.51 7.88
N VAL A 57 -1.98 -2.09 7.51
CA VAL A 57 -2.30 -0.69 7.28
C VAL A 57 -3.46 -0.32 8.19
N VAL A 58 -3.27 0.73 8.99
CA VAL A 58 -4.33 1.30 9.82
C VAL A 58 -5.32 2.00 8.90
N GLY A 59 -6.50 1.40 8.75
CA GLY A 59 -7.59 1.99 7.99
C GLY A 59 -8.44 2.93 8.84
N TYR A 60 -9.54 3.40 8.26
CA TYR A 60 -10.48 4.27 8.97
C TYR A 60 -11.33 3.50 10.00
N ASP A 61 -11.65 2.25 9.70
CA ASP A 61 -12.56 1.43 10.51
C ASP A 61 -11.83 0.34 11.34
N ASP A 62 -10.73 -0.21 10.81
CA ASP A 62 -9.97 -1.32 11.41
C ASP A 62 -8.53 -1.34 10.87
N GLU A 63 -7.73 -2.28 11.34
CA GLU A 63 -6.40 -2.62 10.82
C GLU A 63 -6.49 -3.77 9.82
N TYR A 64 -5.86 -3.58 8.65
CA TYR A 64 -5.93 -4.54 7.56
C TYR A 64 -4.56 -5.15 7.29
N ILE A 65 -4.52 -6.48 7.21
CA ILE A 65 -3.31 -7.24 6.91
C ILE A 65 -3.08 -7.18 5.40
N VAL A 66 -1.85 -6.87 5.01
CA VAL A 66 -1.41 -6.76 3.62
C VAL A 66 -0.20 -7.65 3.40
N GLU A 67 -0.37 -8.66 2.56
CA GLU A 67 0.64 -9.67 2.22
C GLU A 67 0.56 -10.01 0.73
N ASP A 68 1.72 -10.14 0.09
CA ASP A 68 1.85 -10.51 -1.33
C ASP A 68 0.94 -9.71 -2.31
N GLY A 69 0.68 -8.45 -1.98
CA GLY A 69 -0.19 -7.56 -2.77
C GLY A 69 -1.68 -7.68 -2.47
N GLY A 70 -2.10 -8.71 -1.73
CA GLY A 70 -3.46 -8.88 -1.22
C GLY A 70 -3.71 -8.11 0.07
N CYS A 71 -4.98 -7.90 0.40
CA CYS A 71 -5.41 -7.20 1.61
C CYS A 71 -6.68 -7.82 2.19
N THR A 72 -6.81 -7.86 3.52
CA THR A 72 -8.01 -8.36 4.20
C THR A 72 -9.21 -7.40 4.20
N CYS A 73 -9.14 -6.28 3.49
CA CYS A 73 -10.24 -5.32 3.43
C CYS A 73 -11.35 -5.75 2.46
N LYS A 74 -12.58 -5.31 2.74
CA LYS A 74 -13.76 -5.62 1.91
C LYS A 74 -13.65 -5.10 0.47
N ASP A 75 -12.90 -4.02 0.24
CA ASP A 75 -12.69 -3.51 -1.12
C ASP A 75 -11.90 -4.52 -1.96
N SER A 76 -10.85 -5.10 -1.37
CA SER A 76 -10.07 -6.17 -1.99
C SER A 76 -10.89 -7.45 -2.18
N GLU A 77 -11.77 -7.76 -1.23
CA GLU A 77 -12.56 -9.00 -1.25
C GLU A 77 -13.67 -8.98 -2.31
N TYR A 78 -14.26 -7.81 -2.58
CA TYR A 78 -15.52 -7.75 -3.35
C TYR A 78 -15.50 -6.84 -4.58
N ASN A 79 -14.55 -5.91 -4.71
CA ASN A 79 -14.65 -4.82 -5.68
C ASN A 79 -13.48 -4.71 -6.67
N LEU A 80 -12.46 -5.56 -6.57
CA LEU A 80 -11.30 -5.53 -7.46
C LEU A 80 -11.40 -6.66 -8.50
N ASP A 81 -10.87 -6.40 -9.68
CA ASP A 81 -10.70 -7.40 -10.72
C ASP A 81 -9.27 -7.98 -10.63
N ASP A 82 -9.16 -9.24 -10.21
CA ASP A 82 -7.86 -9.92 -10.05
C ASP A 82 -7.09 -10.08 -11.38
N GLU A 83 -7.76 -9.91 -12.53
CA GLU A 83 -7.11 -9.92 -13.85
C GLU A 83 -6.57 -8.54 -14.27
N ASP A 84 -6.97 -7.45 -13.60
CA ASP A 84 -6.47 -6.10 -13.85
C ASP A 84 -5.40 -5.72 -12.81
N PRO A 85 -4.11 -5.61 -13.19
CA PRO A 85 -3.03 -5.29 -12.25
C PRO A 85 -3.15 -3.88 -11.65
N THR A 86 -4.00 -3.00 -12.19
CA THR A 86 -4.25 -1.64 -11.69
C THR A 86 -5.35 -1.58 -10.63
N GLU A 87 -6.18 -2.62 -10.52
CA GLU A 87 -7.22 -2.75 -9.51
C GLU A 87 -6.62 -3.25 -8.19
N LEU A 88 -6.08 -2.31 -7.42
CA LEU A 88 -5.54 -2.54 -6.08
C LEU A 88 -6.29 -1.70 -5.05
N CYS A 89 -6.61 -2.28 -3.89
CA CYS A 89 -7.18 -1.51 -2.79
C CYS A 89 -6.16 -0.50 -2.27
N TRP A 90 -6.64 0.58 -1.65
CA TRP A 90 -5.75 1.64 -1.18
C TRP A 90 -4.71 1.16 -0.13
N HIS A 91 -5.02 0.13 0.66
CA HIS A 91 -4.08 -0.43 1.63
C HIS A 91 -2.89 -1.10 0.94
N ALA A 92 -3.13 -1.90 -0.11
CA ALA A 92 -2.07 -2.55 -0.87
C ALA A 92 -1.18 -1.52 -1.57
N LEU A 93 -1.79 -0.47 -2.13
CA LEU A 93 -1.09 0.68 -2.69
C LEU A 93 -0.23 1.39 -1.63
N ALA A 94 -0.77 1.64 -0.43
CA ALA A 94 -0.04 2.31 0.65
C ALA A 94 1.22 1.52 1.06
N VAL A 95 1.12 0.19 1.16
CA VAL A 95 2.29 -0.67 1.44
C VAL A 95 3.31 -0.60 0.32
N ALA A 96 2.87 -0.70 -0.94
CA ALA A 96 3.76 -0.65 -2.09
C ALA A 96 4.52 0.69 -2.18
N ILE A 97 3.86 1.80 -1.84
CA ILE A 97 4.45 3.14 -1.79
C ILE A 97 5.39 3.26 -0.59
N ALA A 98 4.91 3.00 0.64
CA ALA A 98 5.67 3.20 1.88
C ALA A 98 6.99 2.43 1.89
N ARG A 99 7.00 1.19 1.38
CA ARG A 99 8.21 0.37 1.29
C ARG A 99 9.29 1.02 0.42
N ARG A 100 8.89 1.68 -0.67
CA ARG A 100 9.81 2.29 -1.64
C ARG A 100 10.33 3.64 -1.18
N VAL A 101 9.53 4.41 -0.47
CA VAL A 101 9.95 5.71 0.07
C VAL A 101 10.58 5.62 1.46
N GLY A 102 10.59 4.44 2.09
CA GLY A 102 11.14 4.25 3.44
C GLY A 102 10.24 4.77 4.57
N HIS A 103 8.92 4.79 4.36
CA HIS A 103 7.91 5.28 5.32
C HIS A 103 7.13 4.15 6.02
N VAL A 104 7.74 2.96 6.14
CA VAL A 104 7.17 1.86 6.92
C VAL A 104 7.60 2.02 8.37
N ASP A 105 6.64 1.96 9.30
CA ASP A 105 6.91 1.92 10.74
C ASP A 105 7.19 0.47 11.16
N TYR A 106 8.45 0.16 11.48
CA TYR A 106 8.89 -1.20 11.78
C TYR A 106 8.83 -1.49 13.29
N HIS A 107 8.10 -2.54 13.65
CA HIS A 107 7.98 -3.03 15.01
C HIS A 107 8.68 -4.38 15.15
N ASP A 108 9.70 -4.45 16.01
CA ASP A 108 10.41 -5.70 16.33
C ASP A 108 9.64 -6.54 17.37
N MET A 109 8.42 -6.94 16.99
CA MET A 109 7.50 -7.77 17.79
C MET A 109 6.53 -8.50 16.87
N TRP A 110 5.86 -9.52 17.40
CA TRP A 110 4.79 -10.22 16.69
C TRP A 110 3.48 -9.45 16.86
N TYR A 111 2.66 -9.36 15.82
CA TYR A 111 1.39 -8.63 15.93
C TYR A 111 0.46 -9.22 17.00
N SER A 112 0.50 -10.54 17.19
CA SER A 112 -0.23 -11.25 18.25
C SER A 112 0.15 -10.83 19.68
N GLU A 113 1.31 -10.18 19.87
CA GLU A 113 1.73 -9.64 21.16
C GLU A 113 1.13 -8.25 21.45
N VAL A 114 0.60 -7.58 20.42
CA VAL A 114 0.06 -6.21 20.49
C VAL A 114 -1.46 -6.18 20.40
N ARG A 115 -2.06 -7.02 19.55
CA ARG A 115 -3.51 -7.09 19.44
C ARG A 115 -4.07 -7.88 20.63
N GLU A 116 -4.78 -7.19 21.52
CA GLU A 116 -5.70 -7.87 22.44
C GLU A 116 -6.66 -8.69 21.57
N LEU A 117 -6.61 -10.02 21.68
CA LEU A 117 -7.54 -10.92 21.01
C LEU A 117 -8.95 -10.62 21.58
N LEU A 118 -9.71 -9.77 20.89
CA LEU A 118 -11.09 -9.41 21.22
C LEU A 118 -12.09 -10.34 20.55
#